data_AF-A0A357HDJ6-F1
#
_entry.id   AF-A0A357HDJ6-F1
#
_cell.length_a   1.000
_cell.length_b   1.000
_cell.length_c   1.000
_cell.angle_alpha   90.00
_cell.angle_beta   90.00
_cell.angle_gamma   90.00
#
_symmetry.space_group_name_H-M   'P 1'
#
loop_
_entity.id
_entity.type
_entity.pdbx_description
1 polymer ?
#
loop_
_entity_poly.entity_id
_entity_poly.type
_entity_poly.pdbx_seq_one_letter_code
_entity_poly.pdbx_strand_id
1 'polypeptide(L)' 'DRAEEILHECQVLVAIRPGFRPSSVPGWVLRQIQFANIPRFEISSTTIRKRWTEDKTIRYMVTQPVWEFINAHNLYS' A
#
# COMPACT_ATOMS: atom_id res chain seq x y z
N ASP A 1 23.65 -3.46 6.63
CA ASP A 1 22.86 -2.53 5.76
C ASP A 1 21.56 -2.19 6.48
N ARG A 2 20.95 -1.01 6.28
CA ARG A 2 19.73 -0.58 7.01
C ARG A 2 18.57 -1.57 6.84
N ALA A 3 18.51 -2.27 5.71
CA ALA A 3 17.49 -3.29 5.45
C ALA A 3 17.64 -4.52 6.36
N GLU A 4 18.87 -4.92 6.70
CA GLU A 4 19.13 -6.06 7.58
C GLU A 4 18.77 -5.74 9.03
N GLU A 5 19.06 -4.52 9.48
CA GLU A 5 18.69 -4.04 10.81
C GLU A 5 17.17 -4.10 11.01
N ILE A 6 16.37 -3.69 10.01
CA ILE A 6 14.90 -3.79 10.08
C ILE A 6 14.45 -5.24 10.23
N LEU A 7 15.05 -6.17 9.48
CA LEU A 7 14.68 -7.59 9.54
C LEU A 7 15.14 -8.26 10.85
N HIS A 8 16.16 -7.73 11.50
CA HIS A 8 16.60 -8.17 12.82
C HIS A 8 15.69 -7.66 13.95
N GLU A 9 15.33 -6.38 13.90
CA GLU A 9 14.56 -5.71 14.96
C GLU A 9 13.04 -5.95 14.86
N CYS A 10 12.53 -6.30 13.68
CA CYS A 10 11.10 -6.36 13.41
C CYS A 10 10.68 -7.65 12.72
N GLN A 11 9.50 -8.14 13.10
CA GLN A 11 8.78 -9.13 12.29
C GLN A 11 8.12 -8.43 11.10
N VAL A 12 8.61 -8.71 9.90
CA VAL A 12 8.10 -8.09 8.67
C VAL A 12 7.02 -8.96 8.04
N LEU A 13 5.80 -8.43 7.99
CA LEU A 13 4.67 -8.99 7.27
C LEU A 13 4.56 -8.38 5.86
N VAL A 14 4.48 -9.24 4.85
CA VAL A 14 4.43 -8.84 3.44
C VAL A 14 3.06 -9.15 2.85
N ALA A 15 2.35 -8.11 2.47
CA ALA A 15 1.11 -8.18 1.70
C ALA A 15 1.42 -8.25 0.19
N ILE A 16 0.95 -9.30 -0.48
CA ILE A 16 1.23 -9.52 -1.91
C ILE A 16 0.24 -8.73 -2.79
N ARG A 17 0.79 -8.00 -3.77
CA ARG A 17 0.06 -7.37 -4.86
C ARG A 17 0.06 -8.27 -6.11
N PRO A 18 -0.99 -8.23 -6.96
CA PRO A 18 -0.93 -8.86 -8.28
C PRO A 18 0.31 -8.39 -9.07
N GLY A 19 0.96 -9.33 -9.77
CA GLY A 19 2.19 -9.07 -10.52
C GLY A 19 3.50 -9.23 -9.73
N PHE A 20 3.46 -9.35 -8.39
CA PHE A 20 4.65 -9.63 -7.59
C PHE A 20 5.03 -11.12 -7.59
N ARG A 21 6.32 -11.43 -7.74
CA ARG A 21 6.86 -12.80 -7.72
C ARG A 21 7.82 -12.97 -6.54
N PRO A 22 7.51 -13.81 -5.54
CA PRO A 22 8.42 -14.02 -4.41
C PRO A 22 9.83 -14.50 -4.81
N SER A 23 9.95 -15.19 -5.95
CA SER A 23 11.23 -15.65 -6.48
C SER A 23 12.19 -14.52 -6.88
N SER A 24 11.73 -13.27 -7.00
CA SER A 24 12.62 -12.12 -7.26
C SER A 24 13.29 -11.59 -6.00
N VAL A 25 12.97 -12.11 -4.81
CA VAL A 25 13.51 -11.67 -3.52
C VAL A 25 14.70 -12.55 -3.11
N PRO A 26 15.81 -11.98 -2.60
CA PRO A 26 16.91 -12.77 -2.08
C PRO A 26 16.47 -13.78 -1.01
N GLY A 27 16.97 -15.01 -1.10
CA GLY A 27 16.55 -16.10 -0.21
C GLY A 27 16.77 -15.83 1.28
N TRP A 28 17.77 -15.01 1.64
CA TRP A 28 18.02 -14.63 3.03
C TRP A 28 16.95 -13.70 3.61
N VAL A 29 16.29 -12.89 2.77
CA VAL A 29 15.15 -12.06 3.16
C VAL A 29 13.91 -12.93 3.30
N LEU A 30 13.68 -13.85 2.33
CA LEU A 30 12.50 -14.74 2.35
C LEU A 30 12.39 -15.58 3.64
N ARG A 31 13.53 -15.90 4.28
CA ARG A 31 13.56 -16.64 5.56
C ARG A 31 13.20 -15.79 6.78
N GLN A 32 13.19 -14.47 6.66
CA GLN A 32 13.00 -13.52 7.77
C GLN A 32 11.66 -12.77 7.68
N ILE A 33 10.91 -12.95 6.58
CA ILE A 33 9.60 -12.31 6.38
C ILE A 33 8.47 -13.33 6.45
N GLN A 34 7.25 -12.86 6.66
CA GLN A 34 6.04 -13.67 6.59
C GLN A 34 5.05 -13.08 5.59
N PHE A 35 4.48 -13.90 4.72
CA PHE A 35 3.44 -13.43 3.80
C PHE A 35 2.08 -13.43 4.50
N ALA A 36 1.39 -12.29 4.43
CA ALA A 36 0.04 -12.17 4.96
C ALA A 36 -0.99 -12.71 3.96
N ASN A 37 -1.90 -13.57 4.43
CA ASN A 37 -3.06 -14.00 3.66
C ASN A 37 -4.18 -12.98 3.78
N ILE A 38 -4.14 -11.94 2.95
CA ILE A 38 -5.12 -10.85 2.95
C ILE A 38 -5.79 -10.71 1.57
N PRO A 39 -7.01 -10.16 1.50
CA PRO A 39 -7.66 -9.86 0.23
C PRO A 39 -6.79 -8.94 -0.64
N ARG A 40 -6.71 -9.27 -1.93
CA ARG A 40 -5.95 -8.45 -2.88
C ARG A 40 -6.78 -7.25 -3.30
N PHE A 41 -6.44 -6.08 -2.77
CA PHE A 41 -6.99 -4.80 -3.21
C PHE A 41 -6.01 -4.09 -4.15
N GLU A 42 -6.49 -3.63 -5.30
CA GLU A 42 -5.72 -2.83 -6.25
C GLU A 42 -6.08 -1.34 -6.13
N ILE A 43 -5.76 -0.75 -4.99
CA ILE A 43 -5.92 0.68 -4.74
C ILE A 43 -4.54 1.26 -4.45
N SER A 44 -4.27 2.45 -5.00
CA SER A 44 -3.04 3.20 -4.70
C SER A 44 -3.36 4.68 -4.50
N SER A 45 -2.59 5.35 -3.65
CA SER A 45 -2.75 6.79 -3.43
C SER A 45 -2.52 7.60 -4.71
N THR A 46 -1.63 7.14 -5.61
CA THR A 46 -1.43 7.76 -6.92
C THR A 46 -2.70 7.70 -7.76
N THR A 47 -3.38 6.56 -7.81
CA THR A 47 -4.67 6.41 -8.51
C THR A 47 -5.74 7.28 -7.87
N ILE A 48 -5.81 7.32 -6.54
CA ILE A 48 -6.79 8.14 -5.80
C ILE A 48 -6.60 9.63 -6.12
N ARG A 49 -5.37 10.16 -5.98
CA ARG A 49 -5.07 11.57 -6.25
C ARG A 49 -5.35 11.94 -7.70
N LYS A 50 -4.92 11.10 -8.66
CA LYS A 50 -5.20 11.31 -10.09
C LYS A 50 -6.70 11.39 -10.36
N ARG A 51 -7.49 10.46 -9.80
CA ARG A 51 -8.96 10.48 -9.97
C ARG A 51 -9.57 11.73 -9.36
N TRP A 52 -9.12 12.12 -8.16
CA TRP A 52 -9.59 13.32 -7.49
C TRP A 52 -9.38 14.57 -8.35
N THR A 53 -8.18 14.78 -8.88
CA THR A 53 -7.85 15.92 -9.77
C THR A 53 -8.58 15.88 -11.11
N GLU A 54 -9.03 14.70 -11.54
CA GLU A 54 -9.80 14.49 -12.78
C GLU A 54 -11.33 14.57 -12.55
N ASP A 55 -11.77 15.07 -11.39
CA ASP A 55 -13.19 15.13 -10.97
C ASP A 55 -13.91 13.76 -11.02
N LYS A 56 -13.16 12.69 -10.74
CA LYS A 56 -13.69 11.32 -10.65
C LYS A 56 -13.93 10.94 -9.20
N THR A 57 -15.05 10.28 -8.95
CA THR A 57 -15.36 9.77 -7.62
C THR A 57 -14.27 8.83 -7.08
N ILE A 58 -13.90 9.03 -5.82
CA ILE A 58 -13.05 8.14 -5.02
C ILE A 58 -13.86 7.47 -3.89
N ARG A 59 -15.20 7.52 -3.96
CA ARG A 59 -16.08 6.84 -3.01
C ARG A 59 -15.76 5.35 -2.99
N TYR A 60 -15.69 4.76 -1.79
CA TYR A 60 -15.27 3.37 -1.55
C TYR A 60 -13.78 3.07 -1.80
N MET A 61 -12.99 4.00 -2.35
CA MET A 61 -11.53 3.88 -2.39
C MET A 61 -10.86 4.42 -1.12
N VAL A 62 -11.58 5.27 -0.39
CA VAL A 62 -11.23 5.80 0.92
C VAL A 62 -12.44 5.68 1.85
N THR A 63 -12.21 5.74 3.16
CA THR A 63 -13.29 5.84 4.13
C THR A 63 -14.01 7.19 4.00
N GLN A 64 -15.27 7.25 4.41
CA GLN A 64 -16.06 8.48 4.34
C GLN A 64 -15.40 9.67 5.07
N PRO A 65 -14.88 9.54 6.31
CA PRO A 65 -14.22 10.66 6.97
C PRO A 65 -13.00 11.19 6.22
N VAL A 66 -12.26 10.32 5.52
CA VAL A 66 -11.11 10.73 4.69
C VAL A 66 -11.58 11.48 3.45
N TRP A 67 -12.66 11.03 2.81
CA TRP A 67 -13.27 11.75 1.69
C TRP A 67 -13.72 13.16 2.11
N GLU A 68 -14.43 13.25 3.24
CA GLU A 68 -14.91 14.53 3.80
C GLU A 68 -13.75 15.47 4.09
N PHE A 69 -12.65 14.95 4.67
CA PHE A 69 -11.45 15.72 4.95
C PHE A 69 -10.77 16.25 3.69
N ILE A 70 -10.59 15.40 2.68
CA ILE A 70 -9.99 15.82 1.39
C ILE A 70 -10.83 16.95 0.77
N ASN A 71 -12.16 16.81 0.78
CA ASN A 71 -13.08 17.79 0.22
C ASN A 71 -13.08 19.11 1.00
N ALA A 72 -13.18 19.04 2.34
CA ALA A 72 -13.25 20.22 3.21
C ALA A 72 -11.97 21.07 3.18
N HIS A 73 -10.82 20.43 2.97
CA HIS A 73 -9.51 21.09 2.96
C HIS A 73 -8.95 21.32 1.55
N ASN A 74 -9.71 21.02 0.50
CA ASN A 74 -9.29 21.16 -0.90
C ASN A 74 -7.91 20.52 -1.16
N LEU A 75 -7.68 19.31 -0.62
CA LEU A 75 -6.41 18.62 -0.77
C LEU A 75 -6.24 18.10 -2.20
N TYR A 76 -4.99 18.10 -2.67
CA TYR A 76 -4.58 17.60 -4.00
C TYR A 76 -5.12 18.40 -5.19
N SER A 77 -5.63 19.62 -4.96
CA SER A 77 -6.10 20.55 -6.00
C SER A 77 -4.96 21.30 -6.69
#